data_AF-C7YL18-F1
#
_entry.id   AF-C7YL18-F1
#
_cell.length_a   1.000
_cell.length_b   1.000
_cell.length_c   1.000
_cell.angle_alpha   90.00
_cell.angle_beta   90.00
_cell.angle_gamma   90.00
#
_symmetry.space_group_name_H-M   'P 1'
#
loop_
_entity.id
_entity.type
_entity.pdbx_description
1 polymer ?
#
loop_
_entity_poly.entity_id
_entity_poly.type
_entity_poly.pdbx_seq_one_letter_code
_entity_poly.pdbx_strand_id
1 'polypeptide(L)'
;MTRPTGSTGPKRPYKVRQACDACHVRKVRCDGCKPCINCQDGAKGSPSEASNCPEPSSRITDQVIRWCLDAYFKHKYPLTPILHRETVEQTPVSPEQYGLITACCAVISLSPEILSPTSPHDELIIPSADFLISETLRARQHCNLVEHPSLTHIQTSFFLYAAFFSLDQDNSAWYYLREAITILQTLRLHEEATYSDIDDPVLATYARRMAWVLFITERGYALQRNRQITLQITLNVPMVDLSGSGAEILLGFLDLISLFRHFDADFIANRNSATPSNAEDPGQLSTLQNLLKYTLPNVSNYSQVQQADLLVSRQWLKIIVWKLCASKTLLSSTCSEDAMSLHYPVTVARGIVLASQLVSTQAFEANGIGILEKVFEVACSLADLLSLVPVGSQGSTMDVGPVDILMEMVSSREYRQESASASRRRRVC
;
A
#
# COMPACT_ATOMS: atom_id res chain seq x y z
N MET A 1 -75.83 6.01 43.47
CA MET A 1 -74.91 6.43 44.53
C MET A 1 -73.49 6.39 43.97
N THR A 2 -73.01 7.52 43.48
CA THR A 2 -71.64 7.73 43.01
C THR A 2 -70.76 8.07 44.23
N ARG A 3 -69.68 7.32 44.44
CA ARG A 3 -68.66 7.58 45.49
C ARG A 3 -67.33 7.99 44.83
N PRO A 4 -66.57 8.92 45.44
CA PRO A 4 -65.62 9.78 44.74
C PRO A 4 -64.22 9.19 44.65
N THR A 5 -63.48 9.67 43.63
CA THR A 5 -62.07 9.44 43.39
C THR A 5 -61.20 10.17 44.42
N GLY A 6 -60.30 9.42 45.07
CA GLY A 6 -59.36 9.93 46.06
C GLY A 6 -58.23 10.76 45.45
N SER A 7 -57.97 11.90 46.10
CA SER A 7 -56.87 12.83 45.85
C SER A 7 -55.51 12.22 46.20
N THR A 8 -54.57 12.20 45.25
CA THR A 8 -53.17 11.85 45.48
C THR A 8 -52.40 13.08 45.99
N GLY A 9 -51.89 13.00 47.22
CA GLY A 9 -51.02 14.02 47.81
C GLY A 9 -49.65 14.13 47.13
N PRO A 10 -48.89 15.21 47.39
CA PRO A 10 -47.65 15.51 46.69
C PRO A 10 -46.54 14.51 47.07
N LYS A 11 -46.01 13.80 46.07
CA LYS A 11 -44.86 12.90 46.23
C LYS A 11 -43.62 13.72 46.61
N ARG A 12 -42.92 13.30 47.67
CA ARG A 12 -41.62 13.89 48.08
C ARG A 12 -40.61 13.78 46.93
N PRO A 13 -39.78 14.82 46.67
CA PRO A 13 -38.83 14.79 45.57
C PRO A 13 -37.75 13.73 45.79
N TYR A 14 -37.59 12.86 44.79
CA TYR A 14 -36.54 11.84 44.73
C TYR A 14 -35.15 12.51 44.79
N LYS A 15 -34.35 12.18 45.80
CA LYS A 15 -32.97 12.67 45.90
C LYS A 15 -32.09 11.84 44.96
N VAL A 16 -31.61 12.48 43.90
CA VAL A 16 -30.63 11.92 42.97
C VAL A 16 -29.30 11.75 43.71
N ARG A 17 -28.80 10.51 43.81
CA ARG A 17 -27.54 10.20 44.52
C ARG A 17 -26.28 10.61 43.75
N GLN A 18 -26.34 10.65 42.43
CA GLN A 18 -25.22 11.01 41.56
C GLN A 18 -25.74 11.66 40.26
N ALA A 19 -25.13 12.78 39.87
CA ALA A 19 -25.42 13.41 38.57
C ALA A 19 -24.82 12.59 37.42
N CYS A 20 -25.43 12.63 36.23
CA CYS A 20 -24.80 12.06 35.03
C CYS A 20 -23.58 12.89 34.61
N ASP A 21 -22.67 12.31 33.83
CA ASP A 21 -21.40 12.94 33.44
C ASP A 21 -21.61 14.31 32.77
N ALA A 22 -22.58 14.41 31.87
CA ALA A 22 -22.90 15.67 31.19
C ALA A 22 -23.39 16.78 32.14
N CYS A 23 -24.13 16.45 33.22
CA CYS A 23 -24.54 17.44 34.22
C CYS A 23 -23.43 17.75 35.22
N HIS A 24 -22.60 16.75 35.52
CA HIS A 24 -21.44 16.90 36.40
C HIS A 24 -20.41 17.88 35.80
N VAL A 25 -20.08 17.71 34.51
CA VAL A 25 -19.18 18.61 33.75
C VAL A 25 -19.75 20.03 33.68
N ARG A 26 -21.04 20.17 33.35
CA ARG A 26 -21.71 21.48 33.24
C ARG A 26 -22.01 22.14 34.60
N LYS A 27 -21.75 21.46 35.73
CA LYS A 27 -22.08 21.90 37.09
C LYS A 27 -23.55 22.30 37.26
N VAL A 28 -24.45 21.61 36.57
CA VAL A 28 -25.91 21.83 36.64
C VAL A 28 -26.61 20.68 37.36
N ARG A 29 -27.80 20.94 37.88
CA ARG A 29 -28.58 19.94 38.63
C ARG A 29 -29.06 18.81 37.70
N CYS A 30 -28.89 17.56 38.12
CA CYS A 30 -29.40 16.39 37.41
C CYS A 30 -30.70 15.90 38.07
N ASP A 31 -31.69 15.51 37.26
CA ASP A 31 -32.95 14.90 37.72
C ASP A 31 -32.86 13.36 37.80
N GLY A 32 -31.76 12.76 37.33
CA GLY A 32 -31.49 11.32 37.42
C GLY A 32 -32.21 10.47 36.37
N CYS A 33 -32.98 11.09 35.47
CA CYS A 33 -33.60 10.41 34.33
C CYS A 33 -32.56 10.08 33.24
N LYS A 34 -32.87 9.12 32.36
CA LYS A 34 -32.04 8.79 31.18
C LYS A 34 -32.89 8.89 29.89
N PRO A 35 -32.71 9.92 29.04
CA PRO A 35 -31.84 11.08 29.23
C PRO A 35 -32.43 12.08 30.25
N CYS A 36 -31.54 12.78 30.96
CA CYS A 36 -31.88 13.77 32.01
C CYS A 36 -32.51 15.05 31.40
N ILE A 37 -33.34 15.81 32.11
CA ILE A 37 -34.01 17.01 31.55
C ILE A 37 -33.00 18.03 31.00
N ASN A 38 -31.94 18.34 31.76
CA ASN A 38 -30.88 19.26 31.33
C ASN A 38 -30.01 18.69 30.21
N CYS A 39 -30.04 17.38 29.99
CA CYS A 39 -29.36 16.70 28.89
C CYS A 39 -30.21 16.76 27.61
N GLN A 40 -31.53 16.63 27.75
CA GLN A 40 -32.49 16.80 26.65
C GLN A 40 -32.56 18.25 26.19
N ASP A 41 -32.60 19.21 27.11
CA ASP A 41 -32.65 20.64 26.80
C ASP A 41 -31.28 21.16 26.36
N GLY A 42 -30.20 20.60 26.92
CA GLY A 42 -28.83 20.88 26.48
C GLY A 42 -28.57 20.50 25.03
N ALA A 43 -29.23 19.45 24.52
CA ALA A 43 -29.16 19.05 23.12
C ALA A 43 -29.81 20.06 22.15
N LYS A 44 -30.62 20.99 22.65
CA LYS A 44 -31.27 22.05 21.84
C LYS A 44 -30.56 23.40 21.92
N GLY A 45 -29.60 23.56 22.83
CA GLY A 45 -28.97 24.86 23.15
C GLY A 45 -27.45 24.87 23.24
N SER A 46 -26.78 23.72 23.10
CA SER A 46 -25.38 23.72 22.66
C SER A 46 -25.33 24.11 21.18
N PRO A 47 -24.38 24.93 20.70
CA PRO A 47 -24.01 24.84 19.30
C PRO A 47 -23.73 23.36 19.07
N SER A 48 -24.56 22.75 18.24
CA SER A 48 -24.39 21.36 17.88
C SER A 48 -22.93 21.15 17.51
N GLU A 49 -22.29 20.13 18.06
CA GLU A 49 -21.10 19.52 17.44
C GLU A 49 -21.41 18.99 16.02
N ALA A 50 -22.61 19.26 15.47
CA ALA A 50 -22.98 19.14 14.06
C ALA A 50 -22.53 20.32 13.18
N SER A 51 -21.41 21.01 13.50
CA SER A 51 -20.93 22.14 12.67
C SER A 51 -19.41 22.15 12.41
N ASN A 52 -18.70 21.08 12.73
CA ASN A 52 -17.27 20.95 12.38
C ASN A 52 -17.00 19.78 11.44
N CYS A 53 -18.00 19.24 10.72
CA CYS A 53 -17.67 18.39 9.58
C CYS A 53 -17.16 19.28 8.45
N PRO A 54 -15.92 19.10 7.97
CA PRO A 54 -15.39 19.86 6.86
C PRO A 54 -16.29 19.66 5.65
N GLU A 55 -16.83 20.74 5.09
CA GLU A 55 -17.51 20.65 3.80
C GLU A 55 -16.50 20.14 2.74
N PRO A 56 -16.89 19.17 1.90
CA PRO A 56 -16.07 18.74 0.77
C PRO A 56 -15.72 19.93 -0.13
N SER A 57 -14.47 20.00 -0.58
CA SER A 57 -14.06 21.02 -1.53
C SER A 57 -14.87 20.94 -2.83
N SER A 58 -15.35 22.10 -3.32
CA SER A 58 -16.05 22.22 -4.59
C SER A 58 -15.24 21.80 -5.81
N ARG A 59 -13.91 21.69 -5.68
CA ARG A 59 -13.01 21.22 -6.74
C ARG A 59 -13.00 19.68 -6.87
N ILE A 60 -13.49 18.96 -5.87
CA ILE A 60 -13.56 17.50 -5.86
C ILE A 60 -15.03 17.12 -6.10
N THR A 61 -15.43 17.17 -7.37
CA THR A 61 -16.80 16.86 -7.78
C THR A 61 -17.05 15.35 -7.79
N ASP A 62 -18.32 14.94 -7.76
CA ASP A 62 -18.71 13.53 -7.89
C ASP A 62 -18.20 12.89 -9.19
N GLN A 63 -18.00 13.69 -10.24
CA GLN A 63 -17.42 13.21 -11.50
C GLN A 63 -15.92 12.87 -11.33
N VAL A 64 -15.17 13.73 -10.63
CA VAL A 64 -13.75 13.47 -10.31
C VAL A 64 -13.63 12.20 -9.44
N ILE A 65 -14.47 12.08 -8.41
CA ILE A 65 -14.48 10.92 -7.51
C ILE A 65 -14.76 9.64 -8.29
N ARG A 66 -15.87 9.58 -9.05
CA ARG A 66 -16.24 8.39 -9.83
C ARG A 66 -15.13 7.99 -10.80
N TRP A 67 -14.60 8.96 -11.52
CA TRP A 67 -13.54 8.71 -12.49
C TRP A 67 -12.28 8.14 -11.81
N CYS A 68 -11.86 8.70 -10.67
CA CYS A 68 -10.70 8.20 -9.93
C CYS A 68 -10.91 6.80 -9.34
N LEU A 69 -12.11 6.52 -8.81
CA LEU A 69 -12.45 5.19 -8.31
C LEU A 69 -12.46 4.16 -9.46
N ASP A 70 -13.03 4.50 -10.61
CA ASP A 70 -13.00 3.64 -11.80
C ASP A 70 -11.58 3.36 -12.26
N ALA A 71 -10.73 4.38 -12.31
CA ALA A 71 -9.31 4.24 -12.61
C ALA A 71 -8.59 3.34 -11.60
N TYR A 72 -8.85 3.50 -10.30
CA TYR A 72 -8.28 2.64 -9.25
C TYR A 72 -8.71 1.19 -9.44
N PHE A 73 -10.01 0.90 -9.54
CA PHE A 73 -10.52 -0.46 -9.67
C PHE A 73 -10.06 -1.16 -10.96
N LYS A 74 -9.88 -0.40 -12.04
CA LYS A 74 -9.42 -0.95 -13.31
C LYS A 74 -7.91 -1.19 -13.34
N HIS A 75 -7.11 -0.27 -12.80
CA HIS A 75 -5.67 -0.26 -13.07
C HIS A 75 -4.78 -0.50 -11.84
N LYS A 76 -5.23 -0.15 -10.63
CA LYS A 76 -4.43 -0.27 -9.39
C LYS A 76 -4.91 -1.41 -8.48
N TYR A 77 -6.20 -1.74 -8.51
CA TYR A 77 -6.77 -2.82 -7.72
C TYR A 77 -6.15 -4.20 -7.97
N PRO A 78 -5.73 -4.58 -9.20
CA PRO A 78 -4.98 -5.82 -9.41
C PRO A 78 -3.66 -5.92 -8.62
N LEU A 79 -3.08 -4.79 -8.23
CA LEU A 79 -1.83 -4.70 -7.46
C LEU A 79 -2.10 -4.51 -5.97
N THR A 80 -3.13 -3.74 -5.62
CA THR A 80 -3.48 -3.40 -4.23
C THR A 80 -4.97 -3.61 -3.98
N PRO A 81 -5.45 -4.88 -3.86
CA PRO A 81 -6.88 -5.21 -3.79
C PRO A 81 -7.51 -4.92 -2.42
N ILE A 82 -7.42 -3.67 -1.95
CA ILE A 82 -7.70 -3.29 -0.55
C ILE A 82 -9.05 -2.61 -0.33
N LEU A 83 -9.77 -2.22 -1.39
CA LEU A 83 -11.09 -1.56 -1.28
C LEU A 83 -12.22 -2.41 -1.81
N HIS A 84 -13.37 -2.41 -1.13
CA HIS A 84 -14.61 -2.95 -1.68
C HIS A 84 -15.35 -1.86 -2.45
N ARG A 85 -15.63 -2.08 -3.74
CA ARG A 85 -16.25 -1.05 -4.60
C ARG A 85 -17.60 -0.59 -4.05
N GLU A 86 -18.50 -1.54 -3.78
CA GLU A 86 -19.85 -1.22 -3.33
C GLU A 86 -19.83 -0.48 -1.99
N THR A 87 -18.98 -0.89 -1.05
CA THR A 87 -18.86 -0.20 0.24
C THR A 87 -18.38 1.23 0.06
N VAL A 88 -17.38 1.48 -0.79
CA VAL A 88 -16.84 2.83 -1.01
C VAL A 88 -17.86 3.75 -1.67
N GLU A 89 -18.65 3.23 -2.61
CA GLU A 89 -19.66 4.00 -3.36
C GLU A 89 -20.95 4.26 -2.55
N GLN A 90 -21.33 3.35 -1.65
CA GLN A 90 -22.57 3.46 -0.86
C GLN A 90 -22.38 4.15 0.49
N THR A 91 -21.15 4.22 1.02
CA THR A 91 -20.91 4.81 2.34
C THR A 91 -21.17 6.32 2.29
N PRO A 92 -22.02 6.86 3.20
CA PRO A 92 -22.25 8.29 3.28
C PRO A 92 -20.96 9.08 3.48
N VAL A 93 -20.88 10.28 2.92
CA VAL A 93 -19.70 11.14 3.03
C VAL A 93 -19.51 11.57 4.49
N SER A 94 -18.61 10.88 5.18
CA SER A 94 -18.03 11.27 6.48
C SER A 94 -16.63 11.87 6.26
N PRO A 95 -16.04 12.58 7.25
CA PRO A 95 -14.66 13.06 7.12
C PRO A 95 -13.66 11.93 6.85
N GLU A 96 -13.90 10.77 7.45
CA GLU A 96 -13.10 9.56 7.26
C GLU A 96 -13.23 9.02 5.82
N GLN A 97 -14.45 8.88 5.31
CA GLN A 97 -14.70 8.40 3.95
C GLN A 97 -14.17 9.40 2.91
N TYR A 98 -14.35 10.70 3.16
CA TYR A 98 -13.82 11.76 2.31
C TYR A 98 -12.29 11.73 2.27
N GLY A 99 -11.64 11.52 3.42
CA GLY A 99 -10.19 11.32 3.51
C GLY A 99 -9.71 10.14 2.66
N LEU A 100 -10.38 8.98 2.77
CA LEU A 100 -10.05 7.80 1.97
C LEU A 100 -10.14 8.08 0.46
N ILE A 101 -11.27 8.65 0.01
CA ILE A 101 -11.54 8.92 -1.40
C ILE A 101 -10.51 9.91 -1.94
N THR A 102 -10.25 11.01 -1.23
CA THR A 102 -9.29 12.03 -1.67
C THR A 102 -7.86 11.52 -1.71
N ALA A 103 -7.47 10.64 -0.78
CA ALA A 103 -6.16 9.97 -0.80
C ALA A 103 -6.02 9.05 -2.03
N CYS A 104 -7.06 8.28 -2.33
CA CYS A 104 -7.10 7.43 -3.52
C CYS A 104 -7.01 8.29 -4.81
N CYS A 105 -7.79 9.36 -4.90
CA CYS A 105 -7.71 10.32 -6.01
C CYS A 105 -6.29 10.90 -6.16
N ALA A 106 -5.60 11.21 -5.06
CA ALA A 106 -4.24 11.73 -5.11
C ALA A 106 -3.28 10.75 -5.82
N VAL A 107 -3.34 9.47 -5.47
CA VAL A 107 -2.54 8.41 -6.10
C VAL A 107 -2.86 8.27 -7.60
N ILE A 108 -4.14 8.33 -7.95
CA ILE A 108 -4.55 8.24 -9.35
C ILE A 108 -4.10 9.47 -10.15
N SER A 109 -4.18 10.68 -9.57
CA SER A 109 -3.71 11.92 -10.21
C SER A 109 -2.21 11.91 -10.52
N LEU A 110 -1.43 11.09 -9.81
CA LEU A 110 0.01 10.89 -10.01
C LEU A 110 0.34 9.83 -11.08
N SER A 111 -0.66 9.17 -11.67
CA SER A 111 -0.49 8.14 -12.71
C SER A 111 -1.13 8.60 -14.04
N PRO A 112 -0.55 9.61 -14.73
CA PRO A 112 -1.13 10.22 -15.93
C PRO A 112 -1.39 9.22 -17.08
N GLU A 113 -0.65 8.12 -17.13
CA GLU A 113 -0.76 7.06 -18.13
C GLU A 113 -2.10 6.30 -18.02
N ILE A 114 -2.67 6.28 -16.81
CA ILE A 114 -3.99 5.73 -16.50
C ILE A 114 -5.11 6.72 -16.87
N LEU A 115 -4.79 8.02 -17.00
CA LEU A 115 -5.75 9.10 -17.26
C LEU A 115 -6.14 9.28 -18.74
N SER A 116 -5.78 8.36 -19.64
CA SER A 116 -6.04 8.50 -21.08
C SER A 116 -7.52 8.85 -21.36
N PRO A 117 -7.82 9.99 -22.01
CA PRO A 117 -9.19 10.46 -22.15
C PRO A 117 -9.98 9.51 -23.07
N THR A 118 -11.11 9.01 -22.57
CA THR A 118 -12.04 8.17 -23.33
C THR A 118 -12.84 8.96 -24.38
N SER A 119 -12.82 10.30 -24.36
CA SER A 119 -13.37 11.12 -25.45
C SER A 119 -12.80 12.55 -25.43
N PRO A 120 -12.72 13.24 -26.59
CA PRO A 120 -12.29 14.63 -26.70
C PRO A 120 -13.33 15.67 -26.22
N HIS A 121 -14.48 15.24 -25.68
CA HIS A 121 -15.59 16.14 -25.34
C HIS A 121 -15.83 16.36 -23.83
N ASP A 122 -15.14 15.63 -22.95
CA ASP A 122 -15.18 15.84 -21.50
C ASP A 122 -13.75 16.04 -20.97
N GLU A 123 -13.25 17.28 -20.96
CA GLU A 123 -12.01 17.64 -20.26
C GLU A 123 -12.28 17.65 -18.74
N LEU A 124 -12.35 16.46 -18.15
CA LEU A 124 -12.39 16.31 -16.70
C LEU A 124 -11.05 16.79 -16.10
N ILE A 125 -11.08 17.94 -15.42
CA ILE A 125 -9.89 18.50 -14.76
C ILE A 125 -9.74 17.85 -13.38
N ILE A 126 -8.83 16.89 -13.26
CA ILE A 126 -8.47 16.29 -11.97
C ILE A 126 -7.61 17.28 -11.19
N PRO A 127 -7.93 17.58 -9.91
CA PRO A 127 -7.08 18.43 -9.07
C PRO A 127 -5.67 17.86 -8.90
N SER A 128 -4.70 18.71 -8.59
CA SER A 128 -3.32 18.26 -8.38
C SER A 128 -3.20 17.32 -7.17
N ALA A 129 -2.20 16.43 -7.21
CA ALA A 129 -1.90 15.55 -6.09
C ALA A 129 -1.71 16.30 -4.76
N ASP A 130 -0.95 17.42 -4.76
CA ASP A 130 -0.73 18.22 -3.55
C ASP A 130 -2.03 18.76 -2.96
N PHE A 131 -2.98 19.16 -3.82
CA PHE A 131 -4.29 19.61 -3.40
C PHE A 131 -5.11 18.47 -2.78
N LEU A 132 -5.14 17.31 -3.45
CA LEU A 132 -5.85 16.12 -2.97
C LEU A 132 -5.27 15.57 -1.66
N ILE A 133 -3.94 15.58 -1.51
CA ILE A 133 -3.24 15.25 -0.26
C ILE A 133 -3.62 16.25 0.84
N SER A 134 -3.62 17.56 0.54
CA SER A 134 -3.99 18.58 1.52
C SER A 134 -5.44 18.40 2.01
N GLU A 135 -6.37 18.10 1.10
CA GLU A 135 -7.76 17.80 1.43
C GLU A 135 -7.90 16.51 2.26
N THR A 136 -7.12 15.48 1.93
CA THR A 136 -7.05 14.25 2.74
C THR A 136 -6.66 14.58 4.19
N LEU A 137 -5.57 15.33 4.37
CA LEU A 137 -5.05 15.67 5.69
C LEU A 137 -6.00 16.59 6.47
N ARG A 138 -6.67 17.53 5.78
CA ARG A 138 -7.72 18.38 6.35
C ARG A 138 -8.90 17.55 6.86
N ALA A 139 -9.35 16.56 6.10
CA ALA A 139 -10.43 15.67 6.50
C ALA A 139 -10.07 14.89 7.78
N ARG A 140 -8.85 14.33 7.82
CA ARG A 140 -8.35 13.53 8.96
C ARG A 140 -8.29 14.27 10.28
N GLN A 141 -8.16 15.60 10.27
CA GLN A 141 -8.19 16.42 11.50
C GLN A 141 -9.50 16.27 12.29
N HIS A 142 -10.55 15.73 11.66
CA HIS A 142 -11.88 15.58 12.24
C HIS A 142 -12.23 14.14 12.65
N CYS A 143 -11.32 13.17 12.47
CA CYS A 143 -11.62 11.76 12.68
C CYS A 143 -11.21 11.19 14.06
N ASN A 144 -10.45 11.94 14.87
CA ASN A 144 -9.84 11.45 16.11
C ASN A 144 -9.19 10.06 15.97
N LEU A 145 -8.33 9.92 14.95
CA LEU A 145 -7.68 8.69 14.51
C LEU A 145 -7.09 7.83 15.64
N VAL A 146 -6.50 8.47 16.66
CA VAL A 146 -5.78 7.80 17.75
C VAL A 146 -6.74 7.02 18.65
N GLU A 147 -7.88 7.63 18.98
CA GLU A 147 -8.87 7.03 19.90
C GLU A 147 -9.87 6.13 19.15
N HIS A 148 -10.11 6.40 17.87
CA HIS A 148 -11.09 5.69 17.04
C HIS A 148 -10.47 5.19 15.72
N PRO A 149 -9.45 4.31 15.78
CA PRO A 149 -8.87 3.72 14.59
C PRO A 149 -9.87 2.84 13.84
N SER A 150 -9.69 2.71 12.54
CA SER A 150 -10.55 1.89 11.67
C SER A 150 -9.74 1.32 10.48
N LEU A 151 -10.34 0.41 9.72
CA LEU A 151 -9.76 -0.04 8.45
C LEU A 151 -9.60 1.10 7.44
N THR A 152 -10.57 2.00 7.35
CA THR A 152 -10.54 3.16 6.44
C THR A 152 -9.33 4.06 6.73
N HIS A 153 -8.98 4.23 8.00
CA HIS A 153 -7.79 4.97 8.41
C HIS A 153 -6.47 4.29 7.97
N ILE A 154 -6.40 2.96 8.03
CA ILE A 154 -5.25 2.20 7.52
C ILE A 154 -5.11 2.40 6.01
N GLN A 155 -6.22 2.22 5.27
CA GLN A 155 -6.25 2.39 3.82
C GLN A 155 -5.89 3.82 3.39
N THR A 156 -6.41 4.82 4.10
CA THR A 156 -6.09 6.24 3.86
C THR A 156 -4.59 6.50 4.07
N SER A 157 -4.02 5.99 5.16
CA SER A 157 -2.59 6.13 5.47
C SER A 157 -1.73 5.41 4.42
N PHE A 158 -2.17 4.25 3.92
CA PHE A 158 -1.51 3.54 2.82
C PHE A 158 -1.52 4.34 1.51
N PHE A 159 -2.65 4.97 1.15
CA PHE A 159 -2.70 5.82 -0.05
C PHE A 159 -1.84 7.08 0.08
N LEU A 160 -1.76 7.68 1.28
CA LEU A 160 -0.82 8.77 1.55
C LEU A 160 0.63 8.31 1.38
N TYR A 161 1.00 7.14 1.91
CA TYR A 161 2.30 6.52 1.64
C TYR A 161 2.56 6.43 0.13
N ALA A 162 1.63 5.87 -0.64
CA ALA A 162 1.81 5.67 -2.08
C ALA A 162 1.95 6.99 -2.84
N ALA A 163 1.21 8.04 -2.43
CA ALA A 163 1.32 9.37 -3.00
C ALA A 163 2.67 10.01 -2.70
N PHE A 164 3.11 10.02 -1.43
CA PHE A 164 4.41 10.58 -1.04
C PHE A 164 5.59 9.80 -1.63
N PHE A 165 5.47 8.49 -1.76
CA PHE A 165 6.47 7.65 -2.43
C PHE A 165 6.60 8.03 -3.92
N SER A 166 5.47 8.24 -4.59
CA SER A 166 5.46 8.66 -6.00
C SER A 166 6.01 10.08 -6.21
N LEU A 167 5.93 10.92 -5.18
CA LEU A 167 6.50 12.27 -5.11
C LEU A 167 7.98 12.30 -4.67
N ASP A 168 8.61 11.14 -4.45
CA ASP A 168 9.99 11.02 -3.95
C ASP A 168 10.22 11.69 -2.57
N GLN A 169 9.17 11.73 -1.74
CA GLN A 169 9.21 12.25 -0.38
C GLN A 169 9.37 11.12 0.62
N ASP A 170 10.57 10.53 0.67
CA ASP A 170 10.85 9.30 1.42
C ASP A 170 10.50 9.35 2.92
N ASN A 171 10.76 10.47 3.60
CA ASN A 171 10.43 10.59 5.03
C ASN A 171 8.91 10.56 5.26
N SER A 172 8.15 11.28 4.43
CA SER A 172 6.69 11.29 4.49
C SER A 172 6.13 9.92 4.13
N ALA A 173 6.63 9.29 3.06
CA ALA A 173 6.24 7.95 2.66
C ALA A 173 6.45 6.96 3.82
N TRP A 174 7.65 6.92 4.40
CA TRP A 174 7.96 6.05 5.53
C TRP A 174 7.06 6.31 6.74
N TYR A 175 6.81 7.57 7.09
CA TYR A 175 5.91 7.94 8.18
C TYR A 175 4.50 7.36 7.97
N TYR A 176 3.89 7.57 6.80
CA TYR A 176 2.52 7.10 6.54
C TYR A 176 2.43 5.57 6.43
N LEU A 177 3.50 4.90 5.98
CA LEU A 177 3.58 3.45 6.01
C LEU A 177 3.65 2.93 7.46
N ARG A 178 4.43 3.57 8.33
CA ARG A 178 4.47 3.25 9.77
C ARG A 178 3.14 3.54 10.45
N GLU A 179 2.49 4.65 10.11
CA GLU A 179 1.18 5.01 10.64
C GLU A 179 0.15 3.93 10.31
N ALA A 180 0.06 3.51 9.04
CA ALA A 180 -0.84 2.44 8.61
C ALA A 180 -0.63 1.14 9.38
N ILE A 181 0.63 0.73 9.56
CA ILE A 181 0.99 -0.49 10.31
C ILE A 181 0.69 -0.35 11.80
N THR A 182 0.92 0.82 12.38
CA THR A 182 0.61 1.08 13.79
C THR A 182 -0.90 0.96 14.02
N ILE A 183 -1.72 1.55 13.16
CA ILE A 183 -3.18 1.44 13.25
C ILE A 183 -3.63 -0.02 13.08
N LEU A 184 -3.07 -0.76 12.11
CA LEU A 184 -3.32 -2.19 11.92
C LEU A 184 -3.01 -3.01 13.18
N GLN A 185 -1.91 -2.67 13.87
CA GLN A 185 -1.50 -3.32 15.11
C GLN A 185 -2.41 -2.96 16.28
N THR A 186 -2.82 -1.69 16.41
CA THR A 186 -3.78 -1.23 17.41
C THR A 186 -5.13 -1.95 17.28
N LEU A 187 -5.59 -2.20 16.05
CA LEU A 187 -6.80 -2.96 15.78
C LEU A 187 -6.60 -4.49 15.82
N ARG A 188 -5.38 -4.97 16.09
CA ARG A 188 -5.01 -6.39 16.11
C ARG A 188 -5.34 -7.14 14.81
N LEU A 189 -5.43 -6.43 13.68
CA LEU A 189 -5.77 -7.01 12.37
C LEU A 189 -4.61 -7.80 11.74
N HIS A 190 -3.47 -7.90 12.42
CA HIS A 190 -2.32 -8.73 12.07
C HIS A 190 -2.35 -10.11 12.74
N GLU A 191 -3.35 -10.37 13.59
CA GLU A 191 -3.55 -11.60 14.35
C GLU A 191 -4.76 -12.38 13.82
N GLU A 192 -4.62 -13.70 13.64
CA GLU A 192 -5.69 -14.54 13.09
C GLU A 192 -6.92 -14.59 14.01
N ALA A 193 -6.72 -14.55 15.33
CA ALA A 193 -7.78 -14.63 16.33
C ALA A 193 -8.81 -13.50 16.18
N THR A 194 -8.37 -12.28 15.85
CA THR A 194 -9.22 -11.11 15.68
C THR A 194 -10.31 -11.31 14.63
N TYR A 195 -10.03 -12.11 13.59
CA TYR A 195 -10.98 -12.33 12.49
C TYR A 195 -12.15 -13.23 12.88
N SER A 196 -12.04 -13.98 13.98
CA SER A 196 -13.16 -14.78 14.49
C SER A 196 -14.25 -13.91 15.13
N ASP A 197 -13.89 -12.69 15.54
CA ASP A 197 -14.78 -11.72 16.20
C ASP A 197 -15.39 -10.70 15.22
N ILE A 198 -15.01 -10.75 13.93
CA ILE A 198 -15.53 -9.83 12.91
C ILE A 198 -16.77 -10.45 12.26
N ASP A 199 -17.95 -9.91 12.57
CA ASP A 199 -19.22 -10.36 12.01
C ASP A 199 -19.39 -9.99 10.52
N ASP A 200 -18.77 -8.89 10.08
CA ASP A 200 -18.86 -8.42 8.70
C ASP A 200 -17.82 -9.12 7.79
N PRO A 201 -18.24 -10.03 6.89
CA PRO A 201 -17.31 -10.77 6.03
C PRO A 201 -16.58 -9.88 5.01
N VAL A 202 -17.18 -8.75 4.60
CA VAL A 202 -16.54 -7.80 3.70
C VAL A 202 -15.41 -7.10 4.43
N LEU A 203 -15.69 -6.58 5.63
CA LEU A 203 -14.68 -5.97 6.50
C LEU A 203 -13.52 -6.95 6.77
N ALA A 204 -13.82 -8.19 7.16
CA ALA A 204 -12.81 -9.22 7.41
C ALA A 204 -11.94 -9.49 6.17
N THR A 205 -12.55 -9.60 4.99
CA THR A 205 -11.84 -9.85 3.73
C THR A 205 -10.86 -8.72 3.41
N TYR A 206 -11.31 -7.47 3.47
CA TYR A 206 -10.51 -6.32 3.08
C TYR A 206 -9.49 -5.91 4.15
N ALA A 207 -9.77 -6.15 5.44
CA ALA A 207 -8.78 -6.05 6.50
C ALA A 207 -7.62 -7.03 6.29
N ARG A 208 -7.92 -8.29 5.96
CA ARG A 208 -6.88 -9.31 5.68
C ARG A 208 -6.05 -8.95 4.46
N ARG A 209 -6.69 -8.48 3.38
CA ARG A 209 -5.97 -8.01 2.18
C ARG A 209 -5.09 -6.81 2.49
N MET A 210 -5.58 -5.84 3.26
CA MET A 210 -4.80 -4.67 3.68
C MET A 210 -3.57 -5.07 4.50
N ALA A 211 -3.72 -5.99 5.46
CA ALA A 211 -2.59 -6.51 6.25
C ALA A 211 -1.48 -7.09 5.35
N TRP A 212 -1.85 -7.93 4.38
CA TRP A 212 -0.90 -8.52 3.45
C TRP A 212 -0.30 -7.53 2.45
N VAL A 213 -1.04 -6.49 2.02
CA VAL A 213 -0.48 -5.40 1.22
C VAL A 213 0.56 -4.62 2.03
N LEU A 214 0.29 -4.32 3.30
CA LEU A 214 1.26 -3.66 4.18
C LEU A 214 2.50 -4.53 4.41
N PHE A 215 2.34 -5.84 4.54
CA PHE A 215 3.46 -6.80 4.68
C PHE A 215 4.42 -6.75 3.50
N ILE A 216 3.90 -6.83 2.27
CA ILE A 216 4.69 -6.76 1.05
C ILE A 216 5.34 -5.38 0.93
N THR A 217 4.55 -4.32 1.14
CA THR A 217 4.98 -2.93 1.00
C THR A 217 6.11 -2.57 1.97
N GLU A 218 5.96 -2.94 3.25
CA GLU A 218 7.00 -2.74 4.26
C GLU A 218 8.32 -3.41 3.87
N ARG A 219 8.27 -4.70 3.48
CA ARG A 219 9.48 -5.45 3.14
C ARG A 219 10.14 -4.90 1.89
N GLY A 220 9.36 -4.57 0.86
CA GLY A 220 9.85 -3.89 -0.33
C GLY A 220 10.57 -2.59 0.03
N TYR A 221 9.91 -1.73 0.80
CA TYR A 221 10.48 -0.44 1.19
C TYR A 221 11.72 -0.59 2.08
N ALA A 222 11.71 -1.53 3.02
CA ALA A 222 12.83 -1.82 3.91
C ALA A 222 14.07 -2.32 3.18
N LEU A 223 13.91 -3.26 2.25
CA LEU A 223 15.00 -3.77 1.41
C LEU A 223 15.60 -2.67 0.53
N GLN A 224 14.75 -1.79 0.00
CA GLN A 224 15.15 -0.75 -0.95
C GLN A 224 15.79 0.48 -0.28
N ARG A 225 15.34 0.85 0.93
CA ARG A 225 15.79 2.04 1.66
C ARG A 225 16.58 1.74 2.93
N ASN A 226 17.00 0.48 3.11
CA ASN A 226 17.77 0.04 4.29
C ASN A 226 17.06 0.38 5.62
N ARG A 227 15.73 0.18 5.68
CA ARG A 227 14.91 0.41 6.88
C ARG A 227 14.70 -0.92 7.63
N GLN A 228 14.30 -0.81 8.90
CA GLN A 228 13.87 -1.97 9.70
C GLN A 228 12.39 -2.25 9.47
N ILE A 229 11.99 -3.51 9.65
CA ILE A 229 10.59 -3.93 9.61
C ILE A 229 10.02 -4.09 11.02
N THR A 230 8.71 -3.87 11.17
CA THR A 230 8.01 -4.03 12.45
C THR A 230 6.75 -4.88 12.33
N LEU A 231 6.22 -5.08 11.11
CA LEU A 231 5.02 -5.88 10.91
C LEU A 231 5.38 -7.38 10.86
N GLN A 232 5.05 -8.04 11.95
CA GLN A 232 5.00 -9.49 12.06
C GLN A 232 3.55 -9.94 11.80
N ILE A 233 3.36 -10.80 10.80
CA ILE A 233 2.06 -11.35 10.44
C ILE A 233 2.02 -12.83 10.77
N THR A 234 0.96 -13.25 11.46
CA THR A 234 0.62 -14.66 11.73
C THR A 234 -0.66 -15.09 11.02
N LEU A 235 -1.14 -14.26 10.09
CA LEU A 235 -2.37 -14.50 9.35
C LEU A 235 -2.22 -15.66 8.37
N ASN A 236 -3.33 -16.35 8.14
CA ASN A 236 -3.51 -17.14 6.94
C ASN A 236 -3.55 -16.22 5.71
N VAL A 237 -3.05 -16.73 4.59
CA VAL A 237 -3.17 -16.04 3.30
C VAL A 237 -4.64 -15.85 2.91
N PRO A 238 -5.00 -14.80 2.15
CA PRO A 238 -6.39 -14.58 1.73
C PRO A 238 -6.99 -15.79 1.03
N MET A 239 -8.20 -16.18 1.43
CA MET A 239 -8.93 -17.25 0.76
C MET A 239 -9.40 -16.78 -0.63
N VAL A 240 -9.25 -17.65 -1.63
CA VAL A 240 -9.69 -17.39 -3.00
C VAL A 240 -10.98 -18.13 -3.25
N ASP A 241 -12.05 -17.39 -3.54
CA ASP A 241 -13.25 -17.96 -4.14
C ASP A 241 -13.01 -18.14 -5.64
N LEU A 242 -12.76 -19.39 -6.05
CA LEU A 242 -12.51 -19.75 -7.44
C LEU A 242 -13.75 -19.60 -8.35
N SER A 243 -14.93 -19.45 -7.76
CA SER A 243 -16.19 -19.26 -8.51
C SER A 243 -16.53 -17.78 -8.73
N GLY A 244 -15.88 -16.86 -8.02
CA GLY A 244 -16.11 -15.43 -8.08
C GLY A 244 -15.34 -14.70 -9.19
N SER A 245 -15.89 -13.61 -9.68
CA SER A 245 -15.16 -12.67 -10.54
C SER A 245 -14.02 -12.02 -9.74
N GLY A 246 -12.79 -12.12 -10.25
CA GLY A 246 -11.59 -11.59 -9.59
C GLY A 246 -10.69 -12.60 -8.88
N ALA A 247 -10.96 -13.91 -8.99
CA ALA A 247 -10.08 -14.96 -8.48
C ALA A 247 -8.64 -14.84 -8.99
N GLU A 248 -8.45 -14.52 -10.28
CA GLU A 248 -7.14 -14.32 -10.91
C GLU A 248 -6.32 -13.21 -10.25
N ILE A 249 -6.97 -12.09 -9.90
CA ILE A 249 -6.33 -10.98 -9.20
C ILE A 249 -5.78 -11.47 -7.87
N LEU A 250 -6.57 -12.25 -7.13
CA LEU A 250 -6.18 -12.70 -5.81
C LEU A 250 -5.07 -13.76 -5.88
N LEU A 251 -5.08 -14.65 -6.88
CA LEU A 251 -3.99 -15.61 -7.11
C LEU A 251 -2.65 -14.91 -7.38
N GLY A 252 -2.62 -13.88 -8.22
CA GLY A 252 -1.40 -13.08 -8.43
C GLY A 252 -0.94 -12.38 -7.16
N PHE A 253 -1.87 -11.90 -6.32
CA PHE A 253 -1.54 -11.34 -5.01
C PHE A 253 -0.94 -12.37 -4.05
N LEU A 254 -1.42 -13.62 -4.05
CA LEU A 254 -0.84 -14.70 -3.24
C LEU A 254 0.59 -15.04 -3.66
N ASP A 255 0.86 -15.05 -4.96
CA ASP A 255 2.21 -15.26 -5.50
C ASP A 255 3.15 -14.13 -5.06
N LEU A 256 2.68 -12.88 -5.03
CA LEU A 256 3.44 -11.75 -4.54
C LEU A 256 3.74 -11.86 -3.04
N ILE A 257 2.76 -12.27 -2.22
CA ILE A 257 2.99 -12.59 -0.79
C ILE A 257 4.09 -13.65 -0.67
N SER A 258 4.02 -14.70 -1.50
CA SER A 258 4.98 -15.81 -1.49
C SER A 258 6.41 -15.35 -1.76
N LEU A 259 6.60 -14.42 -2.70
CA LEU A 259 7.92 -13.84 -2.99
C LEU A 259 8.51 -13.12 -1.78
N PHE A 260 7.72 -12.31 -1.08
CA PHE A 260 8.21 -11.45 0.00
C PHE A 260 8.30 -12.16 1.36
N ARG A 261 7.67 -13.33 1.53
CA ARG A 261 7.57 -13.98 2.84
C ARG A 261 8.90 -14.44 3.44
N HIS A 262 9.91 -14.66 2.59
CA HIS A 262 11.24 -15.11 3.00
C HIS A 262 12.18 -13.98 3.44
N PHE A 263 11.72 -12.73 3.36
CA PHE A 263 12.48 -11.55 3.75
C PHE A 263 11.97 -11.06 5.10
N ASP A 264 12.33 -11.78 6.16
CA ASP A 264 11.92 -11.51 7.53
C ASP A 264 12.85 -10.52 8.25
N ALA A 265 12.64 -10.35 9.56
CA ALA A 265 13.40 -9.40 10.35
C ALA A 265 14.86 -9.81 10.49
N ASP A 266 15.13 -11.12 10.54
CA ASP A 266 16.47 -11.67 10.65
C ASP A 266 17.26 -11.44 9.36
N PHE A 267 16.66 -11.75 8.20
CA PHE A 267 17.25 -11.44 6.89
C PHE A 267 17.58 -9.95 6.75
N ILE A 268 16.63 -9.07 7.10
CA ILE A 268 16.82 -7.61 6.98
C ILE A 268 17.87 -7.10 7.97
N ALA A 269 17.89 -7.61 9.21
CA ALA A 269 18.92 -7.26 10.18
C ALA A 269 20.32 -7.70 9.71
N ASN A 270 20.44 -8.92 9.17
CA ASN A 270 21.69 -9.46 8.64
C ASN A 270 22.22 -8.66 7.45
N ARG A 271 21.34 -8.23 6.55
CA ARG A 271 21.66 -7.34 5.43
C ARG A 271 22.14 -5.97 5.92
N ASN A 272 21.47 -5.40 6.91
CA ASN A 272 21.77 -4.05 7.40
C ASN A 272 22.98 -4.03 8.37
N SER A 273 23.41 -5.19 8.87
CA SER A 273 24.54 -5.31 9.80
C SER A 273 25.87 -4.97 9.11
N ALA A 274 26.55 -3.94 9.62
CA ALA A 274 27.92 -3.60 9.22
C ALA A 274 28.96 -4.60 9.75
N THR A 275 28.62 -5.35 10.80
CA THR A 275 29.47 -6.42 11.34
C THR A 275 29.17 -7.75 10.64
N PRO A 276 30.20 -8.51 10.24
CA PRO A 276 30.00 -9.89 9.80
C PRO A 276 29.55 -10.71 11.00
N SER A 277 28.24 -10.79 11.23
CA SER A 277 27.64 -11.76 12.13
C SER A 277 27.98 -13.17 11.64
N ASN A 278 28.30 -14.06 12.58
CA ASN A 278 28.51 -15.46 12.28
C ASN A 278 27.20 -16.07 11.76
N ALA A 279 27.29 -16.65 10.55
CA ALA A 279 26.45 -17.71 10.01
C ALA A 279 25.00 -17.36 9.63
N GLU A 280 24.80 -16.69 8.49
CA GLU A 280 23.83 -17.27 7.56
C GLU A 280 24.52 -18.44 6.86
N ASP A 281 23.88 -19.61 6.91
CA ASP A 281 24.37 -20.79 6.21
C ASP A 281 24.34 -20.49 4.69
N PRO A 282 25.47 -20.59 3.97
CA PRO A 282 25.48 -20.47 2.51
C PRO A 282 24.44 -21.37 1.83
N GLY A 283 24.09 -22.50 2.45
CA GLY A 283 23.01 -23.39 2.02
C GLY A 283 21.62 -22.74 2.07
N GLN A 284 21.33 -21.89 3.06
CA GLN A 284 20.05 -21.17 3.18
C GLN A 284 19.90 -20.12 2.07
N LEU A 285 20.93 -19.31 1.82
CA LEU A 285 20.90 -18.30 0.77
C LEU A 285 20.83 -18.93 -0.64
N SER A 286 21.54 -20.04 -0.86
CA SER A 286 21.43 -20.82 -2.09
C SER A 286 20.03 -21.41 -2.27
N THR A 287 19.42 -21.93 -1.19
CA THR A 287 18.04 -22.42 -1.20
C THR A 287 17.05 -21.31 -1.54
N LEU A 288 17.23 -20.12 -0.94
CA LEU A 288 16.40 -18.94 -1.23
C LEU A 288 16.54 -18.50 -2.69
N GLN A 289 17.76 -18.47 -3.25
CA GLN A 289 17.96 -18.18 -4.66
C GLN A 289 17.27 -19.19 -5.58
N ASN A 290 17.38 -20.49 -5.27
CA ASN A 290 16.71 -21.54 -6.03
C ASN A 290 15.18 -21.41 -5.95
N LEU A 291 14.63 -21.12 -4.76
CA LEU A 291 13.22 -20.84 -4.60
C LEU A 291 12.77 -19.67 -5.49
N LEU A 292 13.51 -18.56 -5.47
CA LEU A 292 13.24 -17.39 -6.32
C LEU A 292 13.44 -17.71 -7.82
N LYS A 293 14.28 -18.68 -8.18
CA LYS A 293 14.49 -19.11 -9.57
C LYS A 293 13.27 -19.83 -10.13
N TYR A 294 12.65 -20.72 -9.35
CA TYR A 294 11.57 -21.61 -9.81
C TYR A 294 10.15 -21.17 -9.39
N THR A 295 10.01 -20.16 -8.55
CA THR A 295 8.72 -19.58 -8.18
C THR A 295 8.04 -18.87 -9.37
N LEU A 296 6.70 -18.75 -9.32
CA LEU A 296 5.80 -18.20 -10.35
C LEU A 296 5.61 -19.06 -11.64
N PRO A 297 5.29 -20.36 -11.55
CA PRO A 297 5.09 -21.19 -12.74
C PRO A 297 3.87 -20.78 -13.59
N ASN A 298 2.87 -20.15 -12.98
CA ASN A 298 1.58 -19.82 -13.61
C ASN A 298 1.46 -18.33 -13.97
N VAL A 299 2.57 -17.58 -13.99
CA VAL A 299 2.56 -16.12 -14.16
C VAL A 299 1.85 -15.68 -15.44
N SER A 300 1.93 -16.47 -16.52
CA SER A 300 1.27 -16.20 -17.80
C SER A 300 -0.26 -16.10 -17.71
N ASN A 301 -0.86 -16.67 -16.66
CA ASN A 301 -2.31 -16.70 -16.48
C ASN A 301 -2.85 -15.43 -15.81
N TYR A 302 -1.98 -14.53 -15.34
CA TYR A 302 -2.39 -13.31 -14.66
C TYR A 302 -2.52 -12.12 -15.60
N SER A 303 -3.16 -11.05 -15.14
CA SER A 303 -3.21 -9.79 -15.89
C SER A 303 -1.81 -9.26 -16.18
N GLN A 304 -1.63 -8.60 -17.32
CA GLN A 304 -0.33 -8.04 -17.74
C GLN A 304 0.31 -7.13 -16.67
N VAL A 305 -0.52 -6.38 -15.92
CA VAL A 305 -0.08 -5.51 -14.81
C VAL A 305 0.54 -6.34 -13.68
N GLN A 306 -0.08 -7.47 -13.31
CA GLN A 306 0.46 -8.38 -12.30
C GLN A 306 1.68 -9.16 -12.79
N GLN A 307 1.69 -9.56 -14.07
CA GLN A 307 2.86 -10.18 -14.68
C GLN A 307 4.10 -9.28 -14.56
N ALA A 308 3.95 -7.99 -14.88
CA ALA A 308 5.02 -7.01 -14.75
C ALA A 308 5.54 -6.94 -13.31
N ASP A 309 4.65 -6.76 -12.32
CA ASP A 309 5.04 -6.65 -10.91
C ASP A 309 5.75 -7.91 -10.41
N LEU A 310 5.16 -9.09 -10.66
CA LEU A 310 5.68 -10.36 -10.18
C LEU A 310 7.04 -10.69 -10.79
N LEU A 311 7.18 -10.55 -12.12
CA LEU A 311 8.42 -10.86 -12.83
C LEU A 311 9.55 -9.92 -12.40
N VAL A 312 9.29 -8.61 -12.35
CA VAL A 312 10.31 -7.63 -11.94
C VAL A 312 10.64 -7.77 -10.46
N SER A 313 9.64 -7.94 -9.58
CA SER A 313 9.88 -8.17 -8.16
C SER A 313 10.73 -9.41 -7.92
N ARG A 314 10.46 -10.52 -8.62
CA ARG A 314 11.27 -11.74 -8.53
C ARG A 314 12.72 -11.50 -8.94
N GLN A 315 12.97 -10.81 -10.05
CA GLN A 315 14.34 -10.50 -10.48
C GLN A 315 15.05 -9.57 -9.50
N TRP A 316 14.35 -8.54 -9.02
CA TRP A 316 14.90 -7.63 -8.03
C TRP A 316 15.27 -8.34 -6.72
N LEU A 317 14.41 -9.21 -6.20
CA LEU A 317 14.70 -10.00 -5.00
C LEU A 317 15.91 -10.94 -5.18
N LYS A 318 16.13 -11.49 -6.37
CA LYS A 318 17.37 -12.24 -6.67
C LYS A 318 18.63 -11.38 -6.57
N ILE A 319 18.56 -10.11 -7.02
CA ILE A 319 19.66 -9.14 -6.82
C ILE A 319 19.85 -8.82 -5.35
N ILE A 320 18.78 -8.64 -4.59
CA ILE A 320 18.84 -8.39 -3.15
C ILE A 320 19.61 -9.50 -2.42
N VAL A 321 19.29 -10.76 -2.71
CA VAL A 321 20.00 -11.91 -2.15
C VAL A 321 21.43 -12.00 -2.67
N TRP A 322 21.65 -11.76 -3.96
CA TRP A 322 22.99 -11.76 -4.56
C TRP A 322 23.93 -10.72 -3.93
N LYS A 323 23.45 -9.50 -3.69
CA LYS A 323 24.23 -8.44 -3.01
C LYS A 323 24.62 -8.84 -1.59
N LEU A 324 23.74 -9.54 -0.88
CA LEU A 324 24.05 -10.08 0.44
C LEU A 324 25.13 -11.18 0.36
N CYS A 325 25.01 -12.11 -0.59
CA CYS A 325 26.06 -13.11 -0.83
C CYS A 325 27.41 -12.44 -1.18
N ALA A 326 27.39 -11.38 -1.99
CA ALA A 326 28.58 -10.62 -2.36
C ALA A 326 29.24 -9.95 -1.15
N SER A 327 28.45 -9.28 -0.29
CA SER A 327 28.99 -8.62 0.92
C SER A 327 29.55 -9.60 1.94
N LYS A 328 29.09 -10.85 1.93
CA LYS A 328 29.58 -11.95 2.76
C LYS A 328 30.65 -12.82 2.07
N THR A 329 31.11 -12.46 0.88
CA THR A 329 32.14 -13.20 0.10
C THR A 329 31.77 -14.66 -0.20
N LEU A 330 30.47 -14.93 -0.39
CA LEU A 330 29.94 -16.30 -0.61
C LEU A 330 29.81 -16.67 -2.10
N LEU A 331 30.18 -15.77 -3.01
CA LEU A 331 30.01 -15.96 -4.44
C LEU A 331 31.21 -16.67 -5.07
N SER A 332 30.94 -17.56 -6.01
CA SER A 332 31.96 -18.20 -6.84
C SER A 332 32.19 -17.44 -8.14
N SER A 333 33.37 -17.56 -8.73
CA SER A 333 33.67 -17.05 -10.08
C SER A 333 33.30 -18.05 -11.19
N THR A 334 32.65 -19.17 -10.84
CA THR A 334 32.35 -20.26 -11.76
C THR A 334 30.93 -20.17 -12.27
N CYS A 335 30.71 -20.41 -13.58
CA CYS A 335 29.42 -20.49 -14.29
C CYS A 335 28.50 -19.25 -14.16
N SER A 336 28.14 -18.60 -15.27
CA SER A 336 27.29 -17.39 -15.26
C SER A 336 25.80 -17.63 -14.95
N GLU A 337 25.33 -18.88 -15.03
CA GLU A 337 23.92 -19.24 -14.82
C GLU A 337 23.61 -19.74 -13.40
N ASP A 338 24.64 -19.95 -12.59
CA ASP A 338 24.49 -20.31 -11.17
C ASP A 338 24.06 -19.08 -10.36
N ALA A 339 23.07 -19.26 -9.48
CA ALA A 339 22.56 -18.20 -8.63
C ALA A 339 23.54 -17.76 -7.54
N MET A 340 24.57 -18.58 -7.28
CA MET A 340 25.68 -18.27 -6.37
C MET A 340 26.95 -17.81 -7.10
N SER A 341 26.80 -17.36 -8.35
CA SER A 341 27.90 -16.84 -9.18
C SER A 341 28.06 -15.32 -9.06
N LEU A 342 29.29 -14.84 -9.19
CA LEU A 342 29.59 -13.42 -9.36
C LEU A 342 28.91 -12.84 -10.61
N HIS A 343 28.71 -13.66 -11.66
CA HIS A 343 28.10 -13.23 -12.91
C HIS A 343 26.56 -13.35 -12.95
N TYR A 344 25.93 -13.75 -11.84
CA TYR A 344 24.48 -13.92 -11.77
C TYR A 344 23.65 -12.67 -12.17
N PRO A 345 24.09 -11.41 -11.91
CA PRO A 345 23.37 -10.23 -12.36
C PRO A 345 23.10 -10.20 -13.87
N VAL A 346 23.94 -10.82 -14.70
CA VAL A 346 23.69 -10.94 -16.16
C VAL A 346 22.42 -11.76 -16.41
N THR A 347 22.29 -12.91 -15.74
CA THR A 347 21.11 -13.78 -15.83
C THR A 347 19.85 -13.07 -15.35
N VAL A 348 19.96 -12.33 -14.24
CA VAL A 348 18.82 -11.59 -13.68
C VAL A 348 18.38 -10.44 -14.59
N ALA A 349 19.32 -9.69 -15.16
CA ALA A 349 19.07 -8.62 -16.11
C ALA A 349 18.42 -9.12 -17.40
N ARG A 350 18.86 -10.26 -17.95
CA ARG A 350 18.16 -10.96 -19.06
C ARG A 350 16.72 -11.26 -18.70
N GLY A 351 16.45 -11.65 -17.45
CA GLY A 351 15.09 -11.84 -16.95
C GLY A 351 14.23 -10.58 -16.97
N ILE A 352 14.80 -9.40 -16.70
CA ILE A 352 14.08 -8.11 -16.82
C ILE A 352 13.79 -7.79 -18.29
N VAL A 353 14.78 -7.97 -19.18
CA VAL A 353 14.62 -7.77 -20.62
C VAL A 353 13.50 -8.66 -21.17
N LEU A 354 13.52 -9.96 -20.86
CA LEU A 354 12.46 -10.89 -21.28
C LEU A 354 11.10 -10.47 -20.74
N ALA A 355 11.02 -10.07 -19.46
CA ALA A 355 9.77 -9.54 -18.91
C ALA A 355 9.28 -8.31 -19.70
N SER A 356 10.20 -7.42 -20.10
CA SER A 356 9.86 -6.22 -20.88
C SER A 356 9.35 -6.49 -22.30
N GLN A 357 9.67 -7.67 -22.85
CA GLN A 357 9.19 -8.15 -24.15
C GLN A 357 7.86 -8.91 -24.02
N LEU A 358 7.61 -9.53 -22.86
CA LEU A 358 6.40 -10.32 -22.59
C LEU A 358 5.20 -9.48 -22.14
N VAL A 359 5.45 -8.32 -21.53
CA VAL A 359 4.38 -7.46 -20.99
C VAL A 359 4.34 -6.08 -21.61
N SER A 360 3.13 -5.53 -21.76
CA SER A 360 2.92 -4.24 -22.42
C SER A 360 3.53 -3.06 -21.65
N THR A 361 3.91 -2.00 -22.37
CA THR A 361 4.42 -0.75 -21.75
C THR A 361 3.42 -0.18 -20.74
N GLN A 362 2.13 -0.18 -21.09
CA GLN A 362 1.07 0.31 -20.21
C GLN A 362 0.98 -0.49 -18.90
N ALA A 363 1.31 -1.79 -18.92
CA ALA A 363 1.35 -2.60 -17.71
C ALA A 363 2.49 -2.19 -16.76
N PHE A 364 3.66 -1.83 -17.28
CA PHE A 364 4.74 -1.25 -16.48
C PHE A 364 4.37 0.11 -15.91
N GLU A 365 3.77 0.98 -16.73
CA GLU A 365 3.35 2.32 -16.30
C GLU A 365 2.29 2.25 -15.20
N ALA A 366 1.33 1.30 -15.31
CA ALA A 366 0.31 1.09 -14.29
C ALA A 366 0.88 0.71 -12.91
N ASN A 367 2.05 0.06 -12.86
CA ASN A 367 2.76 -0.25 -11.61
C ASN A 367 3.39 0.98 -10.93
N GLY A 368 3.70 2.02 -11.70
CA GLY A 368 4.27 3.27 -11.19
C GLY A 368 5.76 3.17 -10.83
N ILE A 369 6.25 4.14 -10.05
CA ILE A 369 7.69 4.35 -9.83
C ILE A 369 8.40 3.16 -9.15
N GLY A 370 7.70 2.37 -8.33
CA GLY A 370 8.30 1.26 -7.60
C GLY A 370 8.91 0.19 -8.50
N ILE A 371 8.28 -0.13 -9.64
CA ILE A 371 8.86 -1.10 -10.59
C ILE A 371 10.10 -0.52 -11.28
N LEU A 372 10.10 0.80 -11.55
CA LEU A 372 11.21 1.49 -12.20
C LEU A 372 12.45 1.51 -11.32
N GLU A 373 12.29 1.70 -10.02
CA GLU A 373 13.39 1.66 -9.06
C GLU A 373 13.95 0.24 -8.88
N LYS A 374 13.08 -0.78 -8.86
CA LYS A 374 13.52 -2.19 -8.87
C LYS A 374 14.37 -2.51 -10.10
N VAL A 375 13.92 -2.11 -11.29
CA VAL A 375 14.68 -2.26 -12.55
C VAL A 375 16.01 -1.50 -12.49
N PHE A 376 16.01 -0.29 -11.91
CA PHE A 376 17.23 0.50 -11.75
C PHE A 376 18.28 -0.25 -10.95
N GLU A 377 17.87 -0.84 -9.82
CA GLU A 377 18.79 -1.49 -8.91
C GLU A 377 19.43 -2.73 -9.56
N VAL A 378 18.66 -3.45 -10.39
CA VAL A 378 19.20 -4.55 -11.23
C VAL A 378 20.23 -4.02 -12.23
N ALA A 379 19.91 -2.92 -12.93
CA ALA A 379 20.83 -2.30 -13.90
C ALA A 379 22.12 -1.80 -13.26
N CYS A 380 22.05 -1.14 -12.10
CA CYS A 380 23.23 -0.71 -11.33
C CYS A 380 24.09 -1.91 -10.94
N SER A 381 23.48 -3.00 -10.46
CA SER A 381 24.23 -4.20 -10.07
C SER A 381 24.97 -4.85 -11.25
N LEU A 382 24.39 -4.79 -12.46
CA LEU A 382 25.05 -5.21 -13.68
C LEU A 382 26.19 -4.26 -14.09
N ALA A 383 25.99 -2.95 -13.97
CA ALA A 383 27.02 -1.95 -14.26
C ALA A 383 28.22 -2.05 -13.30
N ASP A 384 27.96 -2.30 -12.01
CA ASP A 384 28.99 -2.55 -11.00
C ASP A 384 29.82 -3.77 -11.37
N LEU A 385 29.17 -4.87 -11.78
CA LEU A 385 29.85 -6.08 -12.26
C LEU A 385 30.72 -5.79 -13.50
N LEU A 386 30.20 -5.04 -14.48
CA LEU A 386 30.94 -4.69 -15.69
C LEU A 386 32.18 -3.84 -15.40
N SER A 387 32.11 -3.00 -14.38
CA SER A 387 33.24 -2.17 -13.94
C SER A 387 34.37 -2.99 -13.31
N LEU A 388 34.09 -4.22 -12.86
CA LEU A 388 35.07 -5.14 -12.27
C LEU A 388 35.75 -6.06 -13.31
N VAL A 389 35.22 -6.16 -14.54
CA VAL A 389 35.75 -7.04 -15.58
C VAL A 389 36.67 -6.25 -16.53
N PRO A 390 37.93 -6.68 -16.76
CA PRO A 390 38.81 -6.05 -17.74
C PRO A 390 38.22 -6.09 -19.15
N VAL A 391 38.33 -4.99 -19.88
CA VAL A 391 37.76 -4.79 -21.24
C VAL A 391 38.16 -5.89 -22.25
N GLY A 392 39.25 -6.61 -22.00
CA GLY A 392 39.77 -7.68 -22.88
C GLY A 392 39.13 -9.07 -22.73
N SER A 393 38.15 -9.26 -21.83
CA SER A 393 37.51 -10.57 -21.60
C SER A 393 36.05 -10.65 -22.09
N GLN A 394 35.56 -9.64 -22.80
CA GLN A 394 34.23 -9.68 -23.40
C GLN A 394 34.24 -10.64 -24.60
N GLY A 395 33.46 -11.72 -24.47
CA GLY A 395 33.40 -12.81 -25.45
C GLY A 395 32.85 -12.40 -26.83
N SER A 396 33.01 -13.33 -27.76
CA SER A 396 32.67 -13.34 -29.19
C SER A 396 31.54 -12.41 -29.67
N THR A 397 31.75 -11.79 -30.83
CA THR A 397 30.87 -10.85 -31.56
C THR A 397 29.52 -11.42 -32.03
N MET A 398 29.09 -12.59 -31.55
CA MET A 398 27.86 -13.28 -31.99
C MET A 398 26.78 -13.45 -30.92
N ASP A 399 27.03 -13.12 -29.65
CA ASP A 399 26.01 -13.21 -28.58
C ASP A 399 25.69 -11.84 -27.96
N VAL A 400 24.44 -11.66 -27.52
CA VAL A 400 24.00 -10.46 -26.77
C VAL A 400 24.77 -10.39 -25.44
N GLY A 401 25.69 -9.44 -25.35
CA GLY A 401 26.61 -9.27 -24.24
C GLY A 401 25.98 -8.53 -23.05
N PRO A 402 26.64 -8.54 -21.88
CA PRO A 402 26.21 -7.78 -20.70
C PRO A 402 26.03 -6.28 -20.96
N VAL A 403 26.84 -5.70 -21.85
CA VAL A 403 26.71 -4.30 -22.29
C VAL A 403 25.42 -4.10 -23.09
N ASP A 404 25.12 -4.98 -24.04
CA ASP A 404 23.89 -4.90 -24.85
C ASP A 404 22.64 -5.03 -23.97
N ILE A 405 22.67 -5.94 -22.98
CA ILE A 405 21.59 -6.11 -21.99
C ILE A 405 21.40 -4.83 -21.17
N LEU A 406 22.48 -4.22 -20.70
CA LEU A 406 22.41 -2.97 -19.95
C LEU A 406 21.85 -1.85 -20.83
N MET A 407 22.27 -1.77 -22.10
CA MET A 407 21.75 -0.81 -23.07
C MET A 407 20.26 -1.04 -23.31
N GLU A 408 19.78 -2.28 -23.47
CA GLU A 408 18.36 -2.57 -23.63
C GLU A 408 17.53 -2.18 -22.38
N MET A 409 18.06 -2.40 -21.17
CA MET A 409 17.44 -1.94 -19.93
C MET A 409 17.37 -0.41 -19.81
N VAL A 410 18.37 0.31 -20.35
CA VAL A 410 18.40 1.78 -20.36
C VAL A 410 17.53 2.35 -21.50
N SER A 411 17.58 1.78 -22.70
CA SER A 411 16.76 2.21 -23.84
C SER A 411 15.27 1.93 -23.61
N SER A 412 14.93 0.82 -22.95
CA SER A 412 13.57 0.58 -22.48
C SER A 412 13.14 1.59 -21.40
N ARG A 413 14.08 2.25 -20.69
CA ARG A 413 13.80 3.35 -19.75
C ARG A 413 13.68 4.70 -20.45
N GLU A 414 14.60 5.06 -21.35
CA GLU A 414 14.63 6.38 -22.01
C GLU A 414 13.42 6.60 -22.91
N TYR A 415 13.00 5.59 -23.69
CA TYR A 415 11.75 5.64 -24.47
C TYR A 415 10.49 5.72 -23.59
N ARG A 416 10.57 5.34 -22.31
CA ARG A 416 9.44 5.28 -21.36
C ARG A 416 9.43 6.42 -20.32
N GLN A 417 10.54 7.15 -20.16
CA GLN A 417 10.65 8.34 -19.30
C GLN A 417 10.30 9.64 -20.02
N GLU A 418 10.36 9.73 -21.36
CA GLU A 418 9.89 10.92 -22.08
C GLU A 418 8.39 11.18 -21.85
N SER A 419 7.58 10.13 -21.65
CA SER A 419 6.17 10.22 -21.25
C SER A 419 5.97 10.73 -19.81
N ALA A 420 6.81 10.28 -18.86
CA ALA A 420 6.72 10.65 -17.44
C ALA A 420 7.44 11.96 -17.08
N SER A 421 8.40 12.41 -17.89
CA SER A 421 9.16 13.65 -17.66
C SER A 421 8.44 14.92 -18.12
N ALA A 422 7.43 14.78 -18.99
CA ALA A 422 6.56 15.89 -19.39
C ALA A 422 5.77 16.50 -18.22
N SER A 423 5.49 15.71 -17.17
CA SER A 423 4.88 16.20 -15.91
C SER A 423 5.91 16.77 -14.92
N ARG A 424 7.18 16.31 -14.95
CA ARG A 424 8.28 16.85 -14.11
C ARG A 424 8.81 18.21 -14.60
N ARG A 425 8.75 18.52 -15.90
CA ARG A 425 9.25 19.80 -16.45
C ARG A 425 8.41 21.04 -16.11
N ARG A 426 7.24 20.90 -15.47
CA ARG A 426 6.39 22.06 -15.08
C ARG A 426 6.65 22.59 -13.66
N ARG A 427 7.62 22.05 -12.90
CA ARG A 427 7.94 22.54 -11.54
C ARG A 427 9.37 23.03 -11.36
N VAL A 428 10.11 23.20 -12.44
CA VAL A 428 11.39 23.94 -12.45
C VAL A 428 11.30 25.02 -13.51
N CYS A 429 10.39 25.96 -13.28
CA CYS A 429 10.39 27.34 -13.77
C CYS A 429 9.71 28.20 -12.71
#